data_AF-A0A0D8I6L5-F1
#
_entry.id   AF-A0A0D8I6L5-F1
#
_cell.length_a   1.000
_cell.length_b   1.000
_cell.length_c   1.000
_cell.angle_alpha   90.00
_cell.angle_beta   90.00
_cell.angle_gamma   90.00
#
_symmetry.space_group_name_H-M   'P 1'
#
loop_
_entity.id
_entity.type
_entity.pdbx_description
1 polymer ?
#
loop_
_entity_poly.entity_id
_entity_poly.type
_entity_poly.pdbx_seq_one_letter_code
_entity_poly.pdbx_strand_id
1 'polypeptide(L)' 'MSHGNARTTYLGRMLIVERHRDGWPKAHIASAMEVSRKCVSTWVDRFAAEGEAGLHERSLVRT' A
#
# COMPACT_ATOMS: atom_id res chain seq x y z
N MET A 1 19.25 7.56 10.56
CA MET A 1 17.83 7.12 10.60
C MET A 1 17.13 7.79 9.43
N SER A 2 17.42 7.30 8.22
CA SER A 2 17.13 7.98 6.96
C SER A 2 16.55 6.96 6.00
N HIS A 3 15.26 6.64 6.17
CA HIS A 3 14.49 5.85 5.21
C HIS A 3 13.44 6.78 4.58
N GLY A 4 13.91 7.70 3.74
CA GLY A 4 13.05 8.67 3.06
C GLY A 4 12.12 7.98 2.06
N ASN A 5 10.85 7.85 2.44
CA ASN A 5 9.65 8.03 1.61
C ASN A 5 9.47 7.27 0.28
N ALA A 6 10.31 6.31 -0.10
CA ALA A 6 10.02 5.42 -1.24
C ALA A 6 8.74 4.56 -0.98
N ARG A 7 8.47 4.25 0.29
CA ARG A 7 7.34 3.44 0.78
C ARG A 7 5.96 4.14 0.72
N THR A 8 5.91 5.45 0.48
CA THR A 8 4.67 6.27 0.38
C THR A 8 4.49 6.91 -0.99
N THR A 9 5.30 6.53 -1.98
CA THR A 9 5.06 6.93 -3.37
C THR A 9 3.74 6.36 -3.86
N TYR A 10 3.06 7.11 -4.74
CA TYR A 10 1.85 6.64 -5.42
C TYR A 10 2.08 5.26 -6.06
N LEU A 11 3.22 5.11 -6.74
CA LEU A 11 3.65 3.86 -7.39
C LEU A 11 3.77 2.70 -6.40
N GLY A 12 4.33 2.92 -5.20
CA GLY A 12 4.42 1.87 -4.18
C GLY A 12 3.04 1.40 -3.68
N ARG A 13 2.07 2.30 -3.59
CA ARG A 13 0.70 1.99 -3.18
C ARG A 13 -0.09 1.31 -4.29
N MET A 14 0.07 1.78 -5.52
CA MET A 14 -0.49 1.14 -6.71
C MET A 14 0.04 -0.28 -6.89
N LEU A 15 1.34 -0.52 -6.65
CA LEU A 15 1.95 -1.85 -6.74
C LEU A 15 1.38 -2.84 -5.70
N ILE A 16 0.99 -2.36 -4.51
CA ILE A 16 0.30 -3.19 -3.51
C ILE A 16 -1.06 -3.65 -4.04
N VAL A 17 -1.81 -2.72 -4.64
CA VAL A 17 -3.15 -2.99 -5.21
C VAL A 17 -3.02 -3.94 -6.41
N GLU A 18 -2.09 -3.68 -7.31
CA GLU A 18 -1.89 -4.50 -8.51
C GLU A 18 -1.57 -5.95 -8.15
N ARG A 19 -0.62 -6.17 -7.24
CA ARG A 19 -0.30 -7.53 -6.76
C ARG A 19 -1.48 -8.19 -6.07
N HIS A 20 -2.32 -7.43 -5.38
CA HIS A 20 -3.53 -7.98 -4.79
C HIS A 20 -4.55 -8.40 -5.85
N ARG A 21 -4.68 -7.64 -6.95
CA ARG A 21 -5.51 -7.97 -8.11
C ARG A 21 -4.98 -9.19 -8.87
N ASP A 22 -3.67 -9.37 -8.90
CA ASP A 22 -3.00 -10.57 -9.42
C ASP A 22 -3.24 -11.83 -8.55
N GLY A 23 -4.00 -11.71 -7.46
CA GLY A 23 -4.34 -12.82 -6.57
C GLY A 23 -3.26 -13.13 -5.52
N TRP A 24 -2.27 -12.26 -5.33
CA TRP A 24 -1.24 -12.53 -4.33
C TRP A 24 -1.81 -12.41 -2.90
N PRO A 25 -1.42 -13.30 -1.98
CA PRO A 25 -1.79 -13.18 -0.58
C PRO A 25 -1.23 -11.89 0.06
N LYS A 26 -2.04 -11.21 0.89
CA LYS A 26 -1.63 -9.97 1.60
C LYS A 26 -0.32 -10.12 2.38
N ALA A 27 -0.05 -11.32 2.93
CA ALA A 27 1.18 -11.63 3.64
C ALA A 27 2.43 -11.66 2.72
N HIS A 28 2.28 -12.19 1.51
CA HIS A 28 3.35 -12.20 0.51
C HIS A 28 3.66 -10.78 0.06
N ILE A 29 2.62 -9.99 -0.27
CA ILE A 29 2.76 -8.59 -0.68
C ILE A 29 3.46 -7.77 0.42
N ALA A 30 3.08 -7.98 1.67
CA ALA A 30 3.71 -7.34 2.83
C ALA A 30 5.21 -7.65 2.94
N SER A 31 5.60 -8.91 2.71
CA SER A 31 7.01 -9.31 2.71
C SER A 31 7.78 -8.71 1.53
N ALA A 32 7.21 -8.74 0.32
CA ALA A 32 7.85 -8.26 -0.90
C ALA A 32 8.02 -6.73 -0.95
N MET A 33 7.12 -6.00 -0.28
CA MET A 33 7.16 -4.53 -0.16
C MET A 33 7.80 -4.06 1.15
N GLU A 34 8.19 -5.00 2.02
CA GLU A 34 8.62 -4.75 3.39
C GLU A 34 7.68 -3.79 4.15
N VAL A 35 6.37 -3.99 4.02
CA VAL A 35 5.35 -3.22 4.74
C VAL A 35 4.59 -4.11 5.71
N SER A 36 3.88 -3.51 6.66
CA SER A 36 3.00 -4.30 7.53
C SER A 36 1.80 -4.84 6.75
N ARG A 37 1.31 -6.03 7.13
CA ARG A 37 0.04 -6.58 6.59
C ARG A 37 -1.13 -5.62 6.76
N LYS A 38 -1.14 -4.85 7.85
CA LYS A 38 -2.13 -3.80 8.12
C LYS A 38 -2.08 -2.70 7.05
N CYS A 39 -0.88 -2.26 6.67
CA CYS A 39 -0.69 -1.29 5.59
C CYS A 39 -1.26 -1.80 4.26
N VAL A 40 -0.98 -3.07 3.92
CA VAL A 40 -1.54 -3.71 2.72
C VAL A 40 -3.06 -3.69 2.75
N SER A 41 -3.69 -4.09 3.86
CA SER A 41 -5.16 -4.06 3.94
C SER A 41 -5.71 -2.65 3.79
N THR A 42 -5.14 -1.67 4.50
CA THR A 42 -5.60 -0.28 4.41
C THR A 42 -5.59 0.26 2.98
N TRP A 43 -4.55 -0.03 2.18
CA TRP A 43 -4.50 0.43 0.79
C TRP A 43 -5.45 -0.33 -0.12
N VAL A 44 -5.61 -1.63 0.06
CA VAL A 44 -6.59 -2.44 -0.69
C VAL A 44 -8.02 -1.98 -0.40
N ASP A 45 -8.37 -1.84 0.88
CA ASP A 45 -9.71 -1.46 1.31
C ASP A 45 -10.04 -0.03 0.85
N ARG A 46 -9.06 0.88 0.88
CA ARG A 46 -9.22 2.24 0.38
C ARG A 46 -9.33 2.29 -1.14
N PHE A 47 -8.53 1.51 -1.87
CA PHE A 47 -8.67 1.42 -3.33
C PHE A 47 -10.05 0.88 -3.72
N ALA A 48 -10.60 -0.07 -2.96
CA ALA A 48 -11.96 -0.56 -3.18
C ALA A 48 -13.04 0.51 -2.94
N ALA A 49 -12.81 1.45 -2.02
CA ALA A 49 -13.76 2.51 -1.68
C ALA A 49 -13.65 3.77 -2.58
N GLU A 50 -12.43 4.22 -2.88
CA GLU A 50 -12.14 5.51 -3.51
C GLU A 50 -11.41 5.38 -4.86
N GLY A 51 -11.02 4.16 -5.27
CA GLY A 51 -10.24 3.93 -6.49
C GLY A 51 -8.83 4.51 -6.43
N GLU A 52 -8.29 4.91 -7.59
CA GLU A 52 -6.96 5.52 -7.70
C GLU A 52 -6.86 6.86 -6.95
N ALA A 53 -7.96 7.60 -6.83
CA ALA A 53 -8.02 8.84 -6.08
C ALA A 53 -7.66 8.62 -4.60
N GLY A 54 -8.07 7.48 -4.02
CA GLY A 54 -7.70 7.10 -2.65
C GLY A 54 -6.21 6.80 -2.46
N LEU A 55 -5.47 6.56 -3.56
CA LEU A 55 -4.02 6.38 -3.56
C LEU A 55 -3.27 7.71 -3.75
N HIS A 56 -3.92 8.76 -4.25
CA HIS A 56 -3.35 10.10 -4.31
C HIS A 56 -3.57 10.80 -2.96
N GLU A 57 -2.47 10.93 -2.21
CA GLU A 57 -2.36 11.75 -1.00
C GLU A 57 -3.23 11.38 0.22
N ARG A 58 -2.57 10.68 1.16
CA ARG A 58 -2.58 10.96 2.60
C ARG A 58 -1.52 10.05 3.22
N SER A 59 -0.45 10.68 3.72
CA SER A 59 0.61 9.98 4.45
C SER A 59 -0.02 9.18 5.58
N LEU A 60 0.44 7.95 5.78
CA LEU A 60 -0.01 7.07 6.85
C LEU A 60 0.59 7.60 8.16
N VAL A 61 0.12 8.77 8.61
CA VAL A 61 0.40 9.31 9.95
C VAL A 61 -0.11 8.27 10.93
N ARG A 62 0.84 7.51 11.49
CA ARG A 62 0.64 6.74 12.70
C ARG A 62 0.89 7.73 13.84
N THR A 63 -0.17 8.11 14.54
CA THR A 63 -0.05 8.37 15.99
C THR A 63 0.45 7.09 16.67
#